data_AF-A0A5K7ZH81-F1
#
_entry.id   AF-A0A5K7ZH81-F1
#
_cell.length_a   1.000
_cell.length_b   1.000
_cell.length_c   1.000
_cell.angle_alpha   90.00
_cell.angle_beta   90.00
_cell.angle_gamma   90.00
#
_symmetry.space_group_name_H-M   'P 1'
#
loop_
_entity.id
_entity.type
_entity.pdbx_description
1 polymer ?
#
loop_
_entity_poly.entity_id
_entity_poly.type
_entity_poly.pdbx_seq_one_letter_code
_entity_poly.pdbx_strand_id
1 'polypeptide(L)'
;MDEWMDRVWDAIVGFIVQIAFMLDGILAPLNDRIGPALVIFMLVVLLVAFTKFLGSVYHTKRYVELKKNYEHWYKLRQEAMACEDREKAKLLARNIDQAQLNKAYYDYFFEGFLKSIATAILPILFFAAYVNHAYGPEKLLRQIGQKTIFSFSRASGEPIAVSAFFWFVICLVLVHLIWFVAAAMVKKRRRSGDG
;
A
#
# COMPACT_ATOMS: atom_id res chain seq x y z
N MET A 1 22.87 -22.48 -10.50
CA MET A 1 21.60 -21.91 -10.03
C MET A 1 21.64 -20.38 -10.09
N ASP A 2 22.84 -19.81 -10.25
CA ASP A 2 23.11 -18.37 -10.26
C ASP A 2 22.78 -17.71 -11.60
N GLU A 3 23.20 -18.27 -12.74
CA GLU A 3 23.01 -17.59 -14.05
C GLU A 3 21.55 -17.33 -14.47
N TRP A 4 20.60 -18.15 -14.03
CA TRP A 4 19.19 -17.88 -14.31
C TRP A 4 18.66 -16.79 -13.37
N MET A 5 18.98 -16.88 -12.08
CA MET A 5 18.55 -15.91 -11.08
C MET A 5 19.16 -14.53 -11.35
N ASP A 6 20.44 -14.49 -11.74
CA ASP A 6 21.15 -13.27 -12.14
C ASP A 6 20.50 -12.63 -13.37
N ARG A 7 20.18 -13.41 -14.41
CA ARG A 7 19.46 -12.89 -15.58
C ARG A 7 18.08 -12.33 -15.24
N VAL A 8 17.34 -13.01 -14.38
CA VAL A 8 16.03 -12.52 -13.93
C VAL A 8 16.20 -11.25 -13.11
N TRP A 9 17.20 -11.20 -12.23
CA TRP A 9 17.51 -10.05 -11.42
C TRP A 9 17.91 -8.84 -12.26
N ASP A 10 18.82 -9.02 -13.23
CA ASP A 10 19.25 -7.97 -14.15
C ASP A 10 18.08 -7.45 -15.01
N ALA A 11 17.18 -8.32 -15.45
CA ALA A 11 15.98 -7.92 -16.16
C ALA A 11 15.04 -7.06 -15.28
N ILE A 12 14.86 -7.45 -14.01
CA ILE A 12 14.08 -6.68 -13.03
C ILE A 12 14.74 -5.32 -12.78
N VAL A 13 16.04 -5.29 -12.53
CA VAL A 13 16.80 -4.05 -12.30
C VAL A 13 16.71 -3.14 -13.52
N GLY A 14 16.92 -3.68 -14.73
CA GLY A 14 16.80 -2.92 -15.98
C GLY A 14 15.40 -2.33 -16.17
N PHE A 15 14.35 -3.10 -15.88
CA PHE A 15 12.97 -2.62 -15.93
C PHE A 15 12.71 -1.49 -14.92
N ILE A 16 13.19 -1.64 -13.68
CA ILE A 16 13.07 -0.63 -12.62
C ILE A 16 13.79 0.67 -13.03
N VAL A 17 15.01 0.56 -13.54
CA VAL A 17 15.81 1.71 -14.02
C VAL A 17 15.11 2.41 -15.18
N GLN A 18 14.53 1.65 -16.12
CA GLN A 18 13.78 2.22 -17.24
C GLN A 18 12.56 3.02 -16.77
N ILE A 19 11.79 2.50 -15.81
CA ILE A 19 10.67 3.24 -15.23
C ILE A 19 11.18 4.50 -14.53
N ALA A 20 12.26 4.41 -13.75
CA ALA A 20 12.83 5.56 -13.07
C ALA A 20 13.25 6.66 -14.06
N PHE A 21 13.87 6.28 -15.19
CA PHE A 21 14.26 7.22 -16.24
C PHE A 21 13.05 7.90 -16.90
N MET A 22 11.98 7.15 -17.16
CA MET A 22 10.72 7.73 -17.66
C MET A 22 10.11 8.71 -16.65
N LEU A 23 10.10 8.35 -15.36
CA LEU A 23 9.63 9.23 -14.30
C LEU A 23 10.48 10.50 -14.20
N ASP A 24 11.81 10.39 -14.25
CA ASP A 24 12.71 11.55 -14.22
C ASP A 24 12.42 12.50 -15.40
N GLY A 25 12.23 11.97 -16.62
CA GLY A 25 11.89 12.78 -17.79
C GLY A 25 10.54 13.49 -17.68
N ILE A 26 9.53 12.83 -17.08
CA ILE A 26 8.20 13.43 -16.86
C ILE A 26 8.26 14.46 -15.73
N LEU A 27 8.98 14.18 -14.65
CA LEU A 27 8.98 14.99 -13.43
C LEU A 27 9.97 16.15 -13.45
N ALA A 28 11.04 16.09 -14.25
CA ALA A 28 12.01 17.19 -14.39
C ALA A 28 11.35 18.56 -14.65
N PRO A 29 10.48 18.75 -15.66
CA PRO A 29 9.85 20.04 -15.90
C PRO A 29 8.89 20.49 -14.79
N LEU A 30 8.35 19.55 -14.00
CA LEU A 30 7.55 19.88 -12.82
C LEU A 30 8.45 20.29 -11.64
N ASN A 31 9.56 19.59 -11.41
CA ASN A 31 10.50 19.91 -10.34
C ASN A 31 11.00 21.34 -10.45
N ASP A 32 11.31 21.81 -11.67
CA ASP A 32 11.78 23.19 -11.89
C ASP A 32 10.71 24.26 -11.65
N ARG A 33 9.43 23.93 -11.86
CA ARG A 33 8.32 24.90 -11.77
C ARG A 33 7.72 25.03 -10.38
N ILE A 34 7.58 23.92 -9.67
CA ILE A 34 6.84 23.86 -8.38
C ILE A 34 7.68 23.31 -7.23
N GLY A 35 8.91 22.88 -7.51
CA GLY A 35 9.83 22.36 -6.51
C GLY A 35 9.59 20.90 -6.12
N PRO A 36 10.62 20.23 -5.57
CA PRO A 36 10.59 18.79 -5.29
C PRO A 36 9.59 18.41 -4.20
N ALA A 37 9.30 19.31 -3.25
CA ALA A 37 8.33 19.05 -2.19
C ALA A 37 6.91 18.78 -2.74
N LEU A 38 6.44 19.64 -3.66
CA LEU A 38 5.12 19.52 -4.28
C LEU A 38 5.08 18.37 -5.28
N VAL A 39 6.17 18.12 -6.00
CA VAL A 39 6.24 16.96 -6.90
C VAL A 39 6.13 15.64 -6.13
N ILE A 40 6.85 15.48 -5.03
CA ILE A 40 6.72 14.30 -4.15
C ILE A 40 5.29 14.16 -3.65
N PHE A 41 4.64 15.26 -3.22
CA PHE A 41 3.26 15.22 -2.78
C PHE A 41 2.29 14.74 -3.88
N MET A 42 2.39 15.28 -5.09
CA MET A 42 1.56 14.85 -6.23
C MET A 42 1.82 13.40 -6.61
N LEU A 43 3.08 12.97 -6.61
CA LEU A 43 3.47 11.59 -6.88
C LEU A 43 2.83 10.65 -5.86
N VAL A 44 2.77 11.03 -4.59
CA VAL A 44 2.07 10.26 -3.55
C VAL A 44 0.56 10.23 -3.78
N VAL A 45 -0.06 11.35 -4.16
CA VAL A 45 -1.50 11.38 -4.50
C VAL A 45 -1.81 10.41 -5.63
N LEU A 46 -1.01 10.43 -6.71
CA LEU A 46 -1.16 9.53 -7.84
C LEU A 46 -0.92 8.07 -7.44
N LEU A 47 0.10 7.80 -6.62
CA LEU A 47 0.39 6.46 -6.09
C LEU A 47 -0.78 5.90 -5.28
N VAL A 48 -1.36 6.69 -4.37
CA VAL A 48 -2.50 6.25 -3.56
C VAL A 48 -3.73 6.01 -4.45
N ALA A 49 -3.98 6.86 -5.43
CA ALA A 49 -5.04 6.64 -6.40
C ALA A 49 -4.81 5.34 -7.21
N PHE A 50 -3.58 5.13 -7.68
CA PHE A 50 -3.17 3.98 -8.45
C PHE A 50 -3.29 2.66 -7.67
N THR A 51 -2.80 2.61 -6.43
CA THR A 51 -2.91 1.41 -5.56
C THR A 51 -4.37 1.06 -5.25
N LYS A 52 -5.24 2.06 -5.07
CA LYS A 52 -6.68 1.83 -4.91
C LYS A 52 -7.34 1.34 -6.19
N PHE A 53 -6.98 1.92 -7.33
CA PHE A 53 -7.45 1.46 -8.62
C PHE A 53 -7.05 0.00 -8.87
N LEU A 54 -5.77 -0.35 -8.66
CA LEU A 54 -5.30 -1.73 -8.75
C LEU A 54 -6.05 -2.65 -7.78
N GLY A 55 -6.19 -2.26 -6.52
CA GLY A 55 -6.91 -3.04 -5.51
C GLY A 55 -8.38 -3.29 -5.88
N SER A 56 -9.01 -2.33 -6.56
CA SER A 56 -10.41 -2.41 -7.01
C SER A 56 -10.60 -3.20 -8.31
N VAL A 57 -9.64 -3.16 -9.24
CA VAL A 57 -9.74 -3.88 -10.51
C VAL A 57 -9.27 -5.33 -10.35
N TYR A 58 -8.25 -5.56 -9.53
CA TYR A 58 -7.64 -6.87 -9.35
C TYR A 58 -8.45 -7.73 -8.37
N HIS A 59 -9.61 -8.22 -8.77
CA HIS A 59 -10.35 -9.27 -8.05
C HIS A 59 -10.24 -10.59 -8.80
N THR A 60 -9.45 -11.52 -8.26
CA THR A 60 -9.34 -12.86 -8.83
C THR A 60 -10.63 -13.64 -8.54
N LYS A 61 -11.10 -14.43 -9.51
CA LYS A 61 -12.23 -15.35 -9.30
C LYS A 61 -11.99 -16.27 -8.09
N ARG A 62 -10.74 -16.72 -7.94
CA ARG A 62 -10.25 -17.51 -6.82
C ARG A 62 -10.47 -16.82 -5.47
N TYR A 63 -10.13 -15.54 -5.34
CA TYR A 63 -10.34 -14.79 -4.10
C TYR A 63 -11.83 -14.76 -3.69
N VAL A 64 -12.74 -14.57 -4.66
CA VAL A 64 -14.19 -14.56 -4.41
C VAL A 64 -14.68 -15.92 -3.94
N GLU A 65 -14.19 -17.00 -4.55
CA GLU A 65 -14.54 -18.37 -4.18
C GLU A 65 -14.01 -18.74 -2.79
N LEU A 66 -12.75 -18.42 -2.49
CA LEU A 66 -12.16 -18.63 -1.17
C LEU A 66 -12.90 -17.89 -0.07
N LYS A 67 -13.35 -16.66 -0.34
CA LYS A 67 -14.18 -15.89 0.59
C LYS A 67 -15.50 -16.60 0.89
N LYS A 68 -16.19 -17.09 -0.14
CA LYS A 68 -17.46 -17.84 0.03
C LYS A 68 -17.25 -19.12 0.83
N ASN A 69 -16.16 -19.84 0.55
CA ASN A 69 -15.82 -21.06 1.27
C ASN A 69 -15.56 -20.77 2.76
N TYR A 70 -14.75 -19.75 3.06
CA TYR A 70 -14.52 -19.31 4.44
C TYR A 70 -15.83 -18.91 5.14
N GLU A 71 -16.67 -18.08 4.51
CA GLU A 71 -17.95 -17.64 5.08
C GLU A 71 -18.90 -18.82 5.35
N HIS A 72 -18.90 -19.83 4.48
CA HIS A 72 -19.70 -21.04 4.65
C HIS A 72 -19.27 -21.81 5.91
N TRP A 73 -17.99 -22.15 6.05
CA TRP A 73 -17.49 -22.89 7.21
C TRP A 73 -17.61 -22.08 8.51
N TYR A 74 -17.45 -20.76 8.42
CA TYR A 74 -17.60 -19.87 9.57
C TYR A 74 -19.05 -19.87 10.09
N LYS A 75 -20.04 -19.80 9.19
CA LYS A 75 -21.46 -19.91 9.56
C LYS A 75 -21.80 -21.27 10.14
N LEU A 76 -21.32 -22.36 9.52
CA LEU A 76 -21.55 -23.71 10.02
C LEU A 76 -20.98 -23.91 11.44
N ARG A 77 -19.81 -23.31 11.73
CA ARG A 77 -19.27 -23.28 13.10
C ARG A 77 -20.19 -22.52 14.05
N GLN A 78 -20.74 -21.38 13.65
CA GLN A 78 -21.67 -20.61 14.49
C GLN A 78 -22.94 -21.41 14.79
N GLU A 79 -23.49 -22.12 13.80
CA GLU A 79 -24.65 -23.00 13.97
C GLU A 79 -24.33 -24.16 14.92
N ALA A 80 -23.15 -24.79 14.77
CA ALA A 80 -22.70 -25.83 15.70
C ALA A 80 -22.58 -25.33 17.14
N MET A 81 -22.15 -24.08 17.34
CA MET A 81 -22.05 -23.43 18.65
C MET A 81 -23.40 -23.02 19.24
N ALA A 82 -24.47 -22.97 18.43
CA ALA A 82 -25.83 -22.66 18.88
C ALA A 82 -26.59 -23.91 19.39
N CYS A 83 -25.98 -25.09 19.34
CA CYS A 83 -26.57 -26.33 19.84
C CYS A 83 -26.74 -26.27 21.37
N GLU A 84 -27.88 -26.74 21.90
CA GLU A 84 -28.19 -26.69 23.35
C GLU A 84 -27.18 -27.47 24.21
N ASP A 85 -26.69 -28.60 23.69
CA ASP A 85 -25.64 -29.38 24.33
C ASP A 85 -24.28 -28.71 24.13
N ARG A 86 -23.81 -28.07 25.19
CA ARG A 86 -22.55 -27.31 25.21
C ARG A 86 -21.31 -28.17 24.98
N GLU A 87 -21.29 -29.44 25.41
CA GLU A 87 -20.13 -30.31 25.18
C GLU A 87 -20.08 -30.77 23.73
N LYS A 88 -21.23 -31.18 23.19
CA LYS A 88 -21.37 -31.56 21.78
C LYS A 88 -21.07 -30.38 20.85
N ALA A 89 -21.54 -29.18 21.18
CA ALA A 89 -21.25 -27.95 20.45
C ALA A 89 -19.74 -27.67 20.35
N LYS A 90 -19.00 -27.80 21.46
CA LYS A 90 -17.54 -27.61 21.49
C LYS A 90 -16.80 -28.64 20.62
N LEU A 91 -17.20 -29.90 20.69
CA LEU A 91 -16.56 -30.97 19.90
C LEU A 91 -16.81 -30.78 18.40
N LEU A 92 -18.03 -30.42 18.02
CA LEU A 92 -18.38 -30.09 16.63
C LEU A 92 -17.60 -28.88 16.11
N ALA A 93 -17.55 -27.80 16.89
CA ALA A 93 -16.76 -26.62 16.53
C ALA A 93 -15.27 -26.95 16.35
N ARG A 94 -14.69 -27.77 17.25
CA ARG A 94 -13.29 -28.20 17.15
C ARG A 94 -13.03 -29.01 15.88
N ASN A 95 -13.94 -29.92 15.53
CA ASN A 95 -13.83 -30.71 14.31
C ASN A 95 -13.93 -29.84 13.05
N ILE A 96 -14.85 -28.87 13.02
CA ILE A 96 -14.99 -27.91 11.92
C ILE A 96 -13.73 -27.05 11.78
N ASP A 97 -13.20 -26.55 12.91
CA ASP A 97 -11.99 -25.74 12.96
C ASP A 97 -10.79 -26.51 12.39
N GLN A 98 -10.55 -27.75 12.86
CA GLN A 98 -9.42 -28.57 12.44
C GLN A 98 -9.53 -29.06 11.00
N ALA A 99 -10.73 -29.43 10.54
CA ALA A 99 -10.90 -30.06 9.24
C ALA A 99 -10.92 -29.05 8.08
N GLN A 100 -11.67 -27.95 8.23
CA GLN A 100 -12.03 -27.11 7.08
C GLN A 100 -11.88 -25.62 7.34
N LEU A 101 -12.31 -25.10 8.50
CA LEU A 101 -12.32 -23.65 8.71
C LEU A 101 -10.91 -23.06 8.76
N ASN A 102 -9.95 -23.71 9.43
CA ASN A 102 -8.58 -23.20 9.47
C ASN A 102 -7.96 -23.16 8.07
N LYS A 103 -8.16 -24.20 7.27
CA LYS A 103 -7.66 -24.24 5.89
C LYS A 103 -8.31 -23.14 5.03
N ALA A 104 -9.64 -23.05 5.06
CA ALA A 104 -10.38 -22.03 4.32
C ALA A 104 -9.98 -20.61 4.74
N TYR A 105 -9.73 -20.39 6.04
CA TYR A 105 -9.22 -19.14 6.58
C TYR A 105 -7.84 -18.81 6.02
N TYR A 106 -6.86 -19.73 6.13
CA TYR A 106 -5.50 -19.47 5.66
C TYR A 106 -5.45 -19.27 4.16
N ASP A 107 -6.15 -20.08 3.36
CA ASP A 107 -6.19 -19.92 1.90
C ASP A 107 -6.76 -18.54 1.51
N TYR A 108 -7.89 -18.13 2.10
CA TYR A 108 -8.48 -16.82 1.87
C TYR A 108 -7.58 -15.67 2.33
N PHE A 109 -6.98 -15.80 3.52
CA PHE A 109 -6.07 -14.81 4.09
C PHE A 109 -4.82 -14.64 3.22
N PHE A 110 -4.15 -15.73 2.85
CA PHE A 110 -2.93 -15.68 2.05
C PHE A 110 -3.20 -15.13 0.65
N GLU A 111 -4.30 -15.51 0.00
CA GLU A 111 -4.68 -14.92 -1.30
C GLU A 111 -4.91 -13.41 -1.16
N GLY A 112 -5.62 -12.97 -0.11
CA GLY A 112 -5.83 -11.55 0.18
C GLY A 112 -4.52 -10.80 0.48
N PHE A 113 -3.61 -11.44 1.22
CA PHE A 113 -2.30 -10.89 1.56
C PHE A 113 -1.40 -10.75 0.34
N LEU A 114 -1.29 -11.80 -0.49
CA LEU A 114 -0.52 -11.78 -1.74
C LEU A 114 -1.08 -10.75 -2.72
N LYS A 115 -2.41 -10.65 -2.84
CA LYS A 115 -3.05 -9.57 -3.59
C LYS A 115 -2.61 -8.20 -3.06
N SER A 116 -2.67 -7.99 -1.74
CA SER A 116 -2.26 -6.72 -1.12
C SER A 116 -0.77 -6.40 -1.37
N ILE A 117 0.11 -7.40 -1.31
CA ILE A 117 1.52 -7.23 -1.66
C ILE A 117 1.64 -6.66 -3.07
N ALA A 118 0.99 -7.31 -4.04
CA ALA A 118 1.10 -6.92 -5.44
C ALA A 118 0.45 -5.55 -5.75
N THR A 119 -0.70 -5.25 -5.13
CA THR A 119 -1.49 -4.06 -5.50
C THR A 119 -1.23 -2.83 -4.64
N ALA A 120 -0.63 -2.98 -3.46
CA ALA A 120 -0.42 -1.87 -2.52
C ALA A 120 1.02 -1.78 -2.04
N ILE A 121 1.57 -2.85 -1.46
CA ILE A 121 2.89 -2.78 -0.79
C ILE A 121 4.00 -2.59 -1.83
N LEU A 122 4.03 -3.41 -2.87
CA LEU A 122 5.10 -3.37 -3.88
C LEU A 122 5.14 -2.02 -4.63
N PRO A 123 4.01 -1.45 -5.09
CA PRO A 123 4.00 -0.09 -5.62
C PRO A 123 4.54 0.95 -4.64
N ILE A 124 4.14 0.90 -3.37
CA ILE A 124 4.64 1.86 -2.37
C ILE A 124 6.15 1.73 -2.19
N LEU A 125 6.67 0.52 -2.06
CA LEU A 125 8.10 0.27 -1.91
C LEU A 125 8.89 0.72 -3.14
N PHE A 126 8.36 0.49 -4.34
CA PHE A 126 8.97 0.95 -5.59
C PHE A 126 9.10 2.47 -5.63
N PHE A 127 8.01 3.19 -5.33
CA PHE A 127 8.04 4.65 -5.31
C PHE A 127 8.87 5.21 -4.16
N ALA A 128 8.92 4.53 -3.02
CA ALA A 128 9.81 4.90 -1.92
C ALA A 128 11.29 4.80 -2.33
N ALA A 129 11.68 3.72 -3.01
CA ALA A 129 13.02 3.56 -3.56
C ALA A 129 13.33 4.61 -4.64
N TYR A 130 12.36 4.87 -5.53
CA TYR A 130 12.48 5.92 -6.54
C TYR A 130 12.70 7.31 -5.90
N VAL A 131 11.87 7.71 -4.92
CA VAL A 131 12.02 9.01 -4.26
C VAL A 131 13.37 9.12 -3.56
N ASN A 132 13.82 8.06 -2.89
CA ASN A 132 15.13 8.04 -2.24
C ASN A 132 16.28 8.18 -3.26
N HIS A 133 16.14 7.58 -4.44
CA HIS A 133 17.13 7.67 -5.52
C HIS A 133 17.10 9.01 -6.26
N ALA A 134 15.92 9.54 -6.58
CA ALA A 134 15.73 10.76 -7.37
C ALA A 134 15.96 12.03 -6.55
N TYR A 135 15.55 12.02 -5.29
CA TYR A 135 15.63 13.15 -4.36
C TYR A 135 16.61 12.87 -3.20
N GLY A 136 17.62 12.04 -3.44
CA GLY A 136 18.74 11.87 -2.52
C GLY A 136 19.54 13.17 -2.36
N PRO A 137 20.28 13.34 -1.25
CA PRO A 137 20.93 14.61 -0.91
C PRO A 137 21.91 15.11 -1.98
N GLU A 138 22.61 14.21 -2.68
CA GLU A 138 23.51 14.57 -3.77
C GLU A 138 22.76 15.10 -5.00
N LYS A 139 21.64 14.49 -5.38
CA LYS A 139 20.83 14.93 -6.53
C LYS A 139 20.08 16.21 -6.22
N LEU A 140 19.53 16.35 -5.00
CA LEU A 140 18.94 17.61 -4.56
C LEU A 140 19.97 18.74 -4.58
N LEU A 141 21.20 18.48 -4.11
CA LEU A 141 22.25 19.50 -4.16
C LEU A 141 22.60 19.91 -5.60
N ARG A 142 22.57 18.97 -6.55
CA ARG A 142 22.77 19.27 -7.98
C ARG A 142 21.58 19.99 -8.62
N GLN A 143 20.35 19.68 -8.23
CA GLN A 143 19.12 20.21 -8.85
C GLN A 143 18.68 21.56 -8.28
N ILE A 144 18.78 21.74 -6.96
CA ILE A 144 18.25 22.91 -6.24
C ILE A 144 19.28 23.60 -5.34
N GLY A 145 20.53 23.10 -5.30
CA GLY A 145 21.59 23.66 -4.44
C GLY A 145 21.44 23.35 -2.95
N GLN A 146 20.46 22.53 -2.56
CA GLN A 146 20.16 22.19 -1.17
C GLN A 146 20.20 20.68 -0.97
N LYS A 147 20.65 20.20 0.20
CA LYS A 147 20.72 18.75 0.50
C LYS A 147 19.40 18.15 0.99
N THR A 148 18.41 18.98 1.29
CA THR A 148 17.17 18.62 1.99
C THR A 148 15.97 19.35 1.40
N ILE A 149 14.77 18.75 1.52
CA ILE A 149 13.52 19.35 1.02
C ILE A 149 13.08 20.54 1.87
N PHE A 150 13.21 20.40 3.20
CA PHE A 150 12.99 21.49 4.15
C PHE A 150 14.15 21.51 5.14
N SER A 151 14.67 22.70 5.43
CA SER A 151 15.60 22.95 6.52
C SER A 151 15.02 24.03 7.42
N PHE A 152 14.67 23.67 8.66
CA PHE A 152 14.24 24.66 9.64
C PHE A 152 15.46 25.12 10.45
N SER A 153 15.79 26.41 10.36
CA SER A 153 16.84 27.00 11.19
C SER A 153 16.31 27.17 12.61
N ARG A 154 16.98 26.56 13.59
CA ARG A 154 16.74 26.82 15.01
C ARG A 154 17.57 28.03 15.42
N ALA A 155 17.04 28.91 16.27
CA ALA A 155 17.76 30.10 16.73
C ALA A 155 19.05 29.79 17.54
N SER A 156 19.31 28.52 17.89
CA SER A 156 20.46 28.12 18.72
C SER A 156 20.97 26.68 18.51
N GLY A 157 20.79 26.07 17.32
CA GLY A 157 21.28 24.70 17.09
C GLY A 157 21.31 24.26 15.63
N GLU A 158 21.81 23.04 15.38
CA GLU A 158 21.88 22.46 14.03
C GLU A 158 20.49 22.41 13.37
N PRO A 159 20.40 22.75 12.07
CA PRO A 159 19.13 22.78 11.36
C PRO A 159 18.51 21.39 11.27
N ILE A 160 17.21 21.29 11.55
CA ILE A 160 16.47 20.03 11.36
C ILE A 160 16.22 19.87 9.86
N ALA A 161 16.96 18.93 9.29
CA ALA A 161 16.94 18.56 7.88
C ALA A 161 15.88 17.48 7.64
N VAL A 162 14.85 17.81 6.84
CA VAL A 162 13.85 16.83 6.40
C VAL A 162 14.32 16.17 5.10
N SER A 163 14.57 14.86 5.16
CA SER A 163 14.91 14.07 3.98
C SER A 163 13.70 13.90 3.06
N ALA A 164 13.94 13.71 1.76
CA ALA A 164 12.88 13.47 0.79
C ALA A 164 12.06 12.20 1.11
N PHE A 165 12.73 11.16 1.61
CA PHE A 165 12.06 9.94 2.08
C PHE A 165 11.12 10.22 3.26
N PHE A 166 11.56 11.00 4.25
CA PHE A 166 10.71 11.36 5.39
C PHE A 166 9.50 12.20 4.94
N TRP A 167 9.72 13.15 4.03
CA TRP A 167 8.64 13.93 3.42
C TRP A 167 7.63 13.05 2.66
N PHE A 168 8.11 12.05 1.91
CA PHE A 168 7.27 11.07 1.23
C PHE A 168 6.39 10.28 2.20
N VAL A 169 6.92 9.83 3.34
CA VAL A 169 6.15 9.14 4.38
C VAL A 169 5.08 10.06 4.97
N ILE A 170 5.42 11.32 5.27
CA ILE A 170 4.44 12.33 5.72
C ILE A 170 3.32 12.50 4.69
N CYS A 171 3.67 12.68 3.41
CA CYS A 171 2.71 12.80 2.33
C CYS A 171 1.78 11.57 2.25
N LEU A 172 2.33 10.36 2.40
CA LEU A 172 1.54 9.13 2.36
C LEU A 172 0.49 9.10 3.47
N VAL A 173 0.88 9.45 4.70
CA VAL A 173 -0.02 9.53 5.85
C VAL A 173 -1.10 10.60 5.62
N LEU A 174 -0.70 11.80 5.19
CA LEU A 174 -1.64 12.90 4.93
C LEU A 174 -2.66 12.55 3.86
N VAL A 175 -2.23 11.98 2.74
CA VAL A 175 -3.14 11.60 1.64
C VAL A 175 -4.12 10.51 2.08
N HIS A 176 -3.67 9.51 2.84
CA HIS A 176 -4.57 8.50 3.41
C HIS A 176 -5.58 9.11 4.39
N LEU A 177 -5.15 10.06 5.23
CA LEU A 177 -6.01 10.75 6.18
C LEU A 177 -7.06 11.61 5.47
N ILE A 178 -6.64 12.41 4.49
CA ILE A 178 -7.55 13.21 3.64
C ILE A 178 -8.60 12.30 3.00
N TRP A 179 -8.17 11.16 2.44
CA TRP A 179 -9.08 10.21 1.83
C TRP A 179 -10.08 9.64 2.84
N PHE A 180 -9.62 9.25 4.01
CA PHE A 180 -10.47 8.71 5.07
C PHE A 180 -11.55 9.71 5.47
N VAL A 181 -11.17 10.98 5.70
CA VAL A 181 -12.09 12.07 6.03
C VAL A 181 -13.07 12.32 4.88
N ALA A 182 -12.60 12.36 3.63
CA ALA A 182 -13.46 12.52 2.46
C ALA A 182 -14.50 11.40 2.35
N ALA A 183 -14.10 10.14 2.52
CA ALA A 183 -15.01 9.00 2.50
C ALA A 183 -16.06 9.05 3.63
N ALA A 184 -15.65 9.46 4.83
CA ALA A 184 -16.55 9.64 5.96
C ALA A 184 -17.61 10.74 5.71
N MET A 185 -17.20 11.87 5.13
CA MET A 185 -18.11 12.97 4.79
C MET A 185 -19.13 12.58 3.71
N VAL A 186 -18.70 11.87 2.67
CA VAL A 186 -19.60 11.37 1.62
C VAL A 186 -20.62 10.39 2.20
N LYS A 187 -20.19 9.46 3.06
CA LYS A 187 -21.08 8.51 3.74
C LYS A 187 -22.09 9.22 4.65
N LYS A 188 -21.67 10.27 5.37
CA LYS A 188 -22.55 11.09 6.21
C LYS A 188 -23.61 11.81 5.37
N ARG A 189 -23.23 12.46 4.26
CA ARG A 189 -24.17 13.15 3.38
C ARG A 189 -25.21 12.21 2.76
N ARG A 190 -24.81 11.02 2.31
CA ARG A 190 -25.76 10.02 1.79
C ARG A 190 -26.83 9.63 2.82
N ARG A 191 -26.46 9.47 4.09
CA ARG A 191 -27.41 9.12 5.16
C ARG A 191 -28.37 10.25 5.54
N SER A 192 -27.99 11.51 5.30
CA SER A 192 -28.84 12.67 5.61
C SER A 192 -29.74 13.11 4.44
N GLY A 193 -29.56 12.55 3.24
CA GLY A 193 -30.41 12.82 2.08
C GLY A 193 -31.52 11.79 1.83
N ASP A 194 -31.54 10.70 2.60
CA ASP A 194 -32.58 9.64 2.57
C ASP A 194 -33.59 9.78 3.74
N GLY A 195 -33.74 10.97 4.31
CA GLY A 195 -34.73 11.29 5.35
C GLY A 195 -35.55 12.50 4.97
#